data_AF-A0A835VR86-F1
#
_entry.id   AF-A0A835VR86-F1
#
_cell.length_a   1.000
_cell.length_b   1.000
_cell.length_c   1.000
_cell.angle_alpha   90.00
_cell.angle_beta   90.00
_cell.angle_gamma   90.00
#
_symmetry.space_group_name_H-M   'P 1'
#
loop_
_entity.id
_entity.type
_entity.pdbx_description
1 polymer ?
#
loop_
_entity_poly.entity_id
_entity_poly.type
_entity_poly.pdbx_seq_one_letter_code
_entity_poly.pdbx_strand_id
1 'polypeptide(L)'
;MQRACSRPQSARVGALHRSSSLCPARLCITSSWRSKHALVKPCQAAAEQPFADDDGSNTDYAAVAASLNSLLAKSAPSNAISGRDLRDLVRQKWGRSYDVRLTKLQGRMYLQVMWKFLEQASFPLTEQEYMQQLDAVAEYLNDWGVVDTVRQGIQAARRPPGYTGGGNARCISIPLAVDLGGTRSAEWV
;
A
#
# COMPACT_ATOMS: atom_id res chain seq x y z
N MET A 1 39.04 -42.21 16.36
CA MET A 1 38.10 -43.02 17.15
C MET A 1 37.05 -42.07 17.71
N GLN A 2 35.88 -41.98 17.05
CA GLN A 2 34.59 -42.54 17.51
C GLN A 2 34.02 -41.76 18.72
N ARG A 3 33.10 -40.82 18.46
CA ARG A 3 31.63 -40.95 18.56
C ARG A 3 31.14 -41.12 19.99
N ALA A 4 30.38 -40.12 20.46
CA ALA A 4 29.21 -40.37 21.30
C ALA A 4 28.24 -39.18 21.16
N CYS A 5 27.29 -39.35 20.26
CA CYS A 5 26.01 -38.64 20.27
C CYS A 5 25.25 -39.03 21.56
N SER A 6 24.56 -38.09 22.20
CA SER A 6 23.38 -38.38 23.04
C SER A 6 22.59 -37.09 23.36
N ARG A 7 21.51 -36.88 22.59
CA ARG A 7 20.24 -36.28 23.03
C ARG A 7 19.28 -37.48 23.09
N PRO A 8 18.37 -37.64 24.07
CA PRO A 8 17.10 -36.87 24.15
C PRO A 8 16.70 -36.60 25.63
N GLN A 9 15.71 -35.79 26.01
CA GLN A 9 14.27 -36.02 25.81
C GLN A 9 13.46 -34.74 26.08
N SER A 10 12.40 -34.64 25.30
CA SER A 10 11.28 -33.70 25.42
C SER A 10 10.22 -34.29 26.37
N ALA A 11 9.66 -33.47 27.26
CA ALA A 11 8.40 -33.77 27.95
C ALA A 11 7.59 -32.46 28.05
N ARG A 12 6.63 -32.31 27.14
CA ARG A 12 5.17 -32.40 27.38
C ARG A 12 4.57 -31.15 28.04
N VAL A 13 4.16 -30.25 27.15
CA VAL A 13 3.16 -29.20 27.38
C VAL A 13 1.83 -29.86 27.74
N GLY A 14 1.20 -29.36 28.80
CA GLY A 14 -0.16 -29.73 29.18
C GLY A 14 -1.17 -29.14 28.20
N ALA A 15 -2.10 -29.97 27.73
CA ALA A 15 -3.32 -29.54 27.07
C ALA A 15 -4.50 -30.13 27.85
N LEU A 16 -5.18 -29.25 28.58
CA LEU A 16 -6.44 -29.53 29.24
C LEU A 16 -7.55 -29.68 28.20
N HIS A 17 -8.42 -30.63 28.48
CA HIS A 17 -9.67 -30.95 27.82
C HIS A 17 -10.51 -29.73 27.42
N ARG A 18 -11.21 -29.84 26.28
CA ARG A 18 -12.68 -29.73 26.31
C ARG A 18 -13.33 -30.50 25.16
N SER A 19 -13.98 -31.60 25.56
CA SER A 19 -15.03 -32.29 24.82
C SER A 19 -16.28 -31.43 24.76
N SER A 20 -17.12 -31.63 23.73
CA SER A 20 -18.58 -31.45 23.64
C SER A 20 -18.95 -31.06 22.20
N SER A 21 -19.27 -32.00 21.31
CA SER A 21 -20.53 -32.74 21.19
C SER A 21 -21.70 -31.92 20.62
N LEU A 22 -22.21 -32.42 19.49
CA LEU A 22 -23.62 -32.45 19.08
C LEU A 22 -24.24 -31.18 18.48
N CYS A 23 -24.40 -31.23 17.15
CA CYS A 23 -25.60 -30.75 16.45
C CYS A 23 -26.84 -31.42 17.05
N PRO A 24 -28.02 -30.77 17.14
CA PRO A 24 -28.87 -30.64 15.95
C PRO A 24 -29.80 -29.40 15.95
N ALA A 25 -30.69 -29.39 14.96
CA ALA A 25 -31.99 -28.72 14.89
C ALA A 25 -32.09 -27.43 14.04
N ARG A 26 -32.64 -27.67 12.83
CA ARG A 26 -33.54 -26.77 12.11
C ARG A 26 -34.56 -26.16 13.08
N LEU A 27 -34.73 -24.85 12.99
CA LEU A 27 -35.94 -24.16 13.41
C LEU A 27 -36.46 -23.36 12.22
N CYS A 28 -37.50 -23.90 11.60
CA CYS A 28 -38.38 -23.19 10.68
C CYS A 28 -39.23 -22.26 11.54
N ILE A 29 -38.96 -20.95 11.51
CA ILE A 29 -39.86 -19.95 12.10
C ILE A 29 -40.37 -19.09 10.95
N THR A 30 -41.59 -19.39 10.53
CA THR A 30 -42.39 -18.52 9.67
C THR A 30 -42.97 -17.41 10.52
N SER A 31 -42.21 -16.33 10.72
CA SER A 31 -42.78 -15.07 11.20
C SER A 31 -43.29 -14.27 10.00
N SER A 32 -44.55 -14.52 9.68
CA SER A 32 -45.39 -13.60 8.93
C SER A 32 -45.49 -12.28 9.71
N TRP A 33 -44.58 -11.35 9.42
CA TRP A 33 -44.80 -9.93 9.70
C TRP A 33 -45.11 -9.21 8.41
N ARG A 34 -46.41 -9.17 8.14
CA ARG A 34 -47.07 -8.25 7.22
C ARG A 34 -46.90 -6.84 7.78
N SER A 35 -45.75 -6.21 7.53
CA SER A 35 -45.63 -4.76 7.64
C SER A 35 -46.43 -4.14 6.51
N LYS A 36 -47.61 -3.63 6.85
CA LYS A 36 -48.33 -2.68 6.00
C LYS A 36 -47.55 -1.35 6.03
N HIS A 37 -46.40 -1.29 5.38
CA HIS A 37 -45.91 0.00 4.93
C HIS A 37 -46.82 0.39 3.77
N ALA A 38 -47.80 1.25 4.08
CA ALA A 38 -48.43 2.04 3.04
C ALA A 38 -47.30 2.61 2.19
N LEU A 39 -47.35 2.32 0.89
CA LEU A 39 -46.49 2.90 -0.12
C LEU A 39 -46.74 4.41 -0.08
N VAL A 40 -46.01 5.12 0.79
CA VAL A 40 -45.86 6.56 0.68
C VAL A 40 -45.10 6.73 -0.63
N LYS A 41 -45.85 7.10 -1.67
CA LYS A 41 -45.26 7.50 -2.94
C LYS A 41 -44.18 8.53 -2.59
N PRO A 42 -42.91 8.35 -2.99
CA PRO A 42 -41.95 9.42 -2.87
C PRO A 42 -42.58 10.63 -3.57
N CYS A 43 -42.65 11.76 -2.87
CA CYS A 43 -43.06 13.02 -3.45
C CYS A 43 -42.18 13.20 -4.68
N GLN A 44 -42.77 13.01 -5.88
CA GLN A 44 -42.12 13.42 -7.11
C GLN A 44 -41.97 14.93 -6.98
N ALA A 45 -40.75 15.38 -6.71
CA ALA A 45 -40.38 16.76 -6.90
C ALA A 45 -40.70 17.05 -8.37
N ALA A 46 -41.80 17.75 -8.60
CA ALA A 46 -42.08 18.36 -9.87
C ALA A 46 -40.91 19.32 -10.10
N ALA A 47 -39.97 18.91 -10.94
CA ALA A 47 -39.05 19.82 -11.58
C ALA A 47 -39.91 20.71 -12.49
N GLU A 48 -40.47 21.77 -11.89
CA GLU A 48 -41.06 22.86 -12.63
C GLU A 48 -40.00 23.40 -13.58
N GLN A 49 -40.44 23.56 -14.81
CA GLN A 49 -39.67 23.97 -15.97
C GLN A 49 -38.99 25.34 -15.73
N PRO A 50 -37.88 25.59 -16.43
CA PRO A 50 -36.87 26.55 -16.05
C PRO A 50 -37.36 28.00 -16.17
N PHE A 51 -36.98 28.83 -15.20
CA PHE A 51 -36.97 30.28 -15.36
C PHE A 51 -36.06 30.63 -16.53
N ALA A 52 -36.68 31.09 -17.61
CA ALA A 52 -36.01 31.66 -18.76
C ALA A 52 -35.74 33.14 -18.49
N ASP A 53 -34.51 33.48 -18.12
CA ASP A 53 -33.98 34.83 -18.16
C ASP A 53 -32.64 34.82 -18.92
N ASP A 54 -32.71 35.39 -20.12
CA ASP A 54 -31.78 36.31 -20.79
C ASP A 54 -30.29 35.95 -21.06
N ASP A 55 -30.02 35.88 -22.36
CA ASP A 55 -28.81 36.26 -23.14
C ASP A 55 -27.42 36.10 -22.53
N GLY A 56 -26.63 35.15 -23.07
CA GLY A 56 -25.18 35.11 -22.83
C GLY A 56 -24.55 33.74 -23.00
N SER A 57 -24.32 33.32 -24.24
CA SER A 57 -23.44 32.19 -24.62
C SER A 57 -23.73 30.87 -23.90
N ASN A 58 -24.56 30.03 -24.51
CA ASN A 58 -24.67 28.61 -24.16
C ASN A 58 -23.32 27.91 -24.44
N THR A 59 -22.38 28.09 -23.54
CA THR A 59 -21.11 27.38 -23.52
C THR A 59 -21.46 25.94 -23.21
N ASP A 60 -21.19 25.01 -24.12
CA ASP A 60 -21.45 23.59 -23.96
C ASP A 60 -20.65 23.04 -22.76
N TYR A 61 -21.19 23.18 -21.55
CA TYR A 61 -20.55 22.79 -20.29
C TYR A 61 -20.13 21.31 -20.32
N ALA A 62 -20.89 20.48 -21.04
CA ALA A 62 -20.55 19.08 -21.29
C ALA A 62 -19.31 18.89 -22.18
N ALA A 63 -19.15 19.71 -23.23
CA ALA A 63 -18.00 19.64 -24.13
C ALA A 63 -16.72 20.15 -23.44
N VAL A 64 -16.83 21.23 -22.66
CA VAL A 64 -15.70 21.73 -21.86
C VAL A 64 -15.32 20.74 -20.76
N ALA A 65 -16.29 20.06 -20.13
CA ALA A 65 -16.02 18.99 -19.16
C ALA A 65 -15.28 17.80 -19.79
N ALA A 66 -15.68 17.39 -21.01
CA ALA A 66 -14.97 16.34 -21.74
C ALA A 66 -13.53 16.76 -22.10
N SER A 67 -13.33 18.02 -22.51
CA SER A 67 -12.01 18.59 -22.77
C SER A 67 -11.12 18.61 -21.52
N LEU A 68 -11.66 19.05 -20.37
CA LEU A 68 -10.94 19.06 -19.10
C LEU A 68 -10.53 17.66 -18.64
N ASN A 69 -11.41 16.67 -18.76
CA ASN A 69 -11.09 15.28 -18.45
C ASN A 69 -9.99 14.72 -19.36
N SER A 70 -10.00 15.08 -20.65
CA SER A 70 -8.94 14.70 -21.59
C SER A 70 -7.60 15.35 -21.22
N LEU A 71 -7.60 16.62 -20.80
CA LEU A 71 -6.39 17.32 -20.35
C LEU A 71 -5.84 16.76 -19.04
N LEU A 72 -6.70 16.46 -18.07
CA LEU A 72 -6.31 15.82 -16.80
C LEU A 72 -5.73 14.41 -17.04
N ALA A 73 -6.34 13.63 -17.94
CA ALA A 73 -5.82 12.33 -18.33
C ALA A 73 -4.47 12.43 -19.05
N LYS A 74 -4.28 13.49 -19.86
CA LYS A 74 -3.02 13.76 -20.57
C LYS A 74 -1.95 14.37 -19.68
N SER A 75 -2.33 15.04 -18.59
CA SER A 75 -1.43 15.59 -17.58
C SER A 75 -1.12 14.61 -16.46
N ALA A 76 -1.66 13.38 -16.49
CA ALA A 76 -1.26 12.33 -15.56
C ALA A 76 0.27 12.25 -15.58
N PRO A 77 0.93 12.26 -14.41
CA PRO A 77 2.38 12.39 -14.35
C PRO A 77 2.99 11.24 -15.14
N SER A 78 3.60 11.55 -16.29
CA SER A 78 4.25 10.57 -17.17
C SER A 78 5.42 9.86 -16.49
N ASN A 79 5.80 10.33 -15.30
CA ASN A 79 6.82 9.76 -14.44
C ASN A 79 6.27 9.00 -13.22
N ALA A 80 4.95 8.72 -13.17
CA ALA A 80 4.36 7.95 -12.08
C ALA A 80 4.96 6.54 -12.02
N ILE A 81 5.23 6.06 -10.81
CA ILE A 81 5.71 4.72 -10.53
C ILE A 81 4.62 3.88 -9.85
N SER A 82 4.47 2.63 -10.25
CA SER A 82 3.63 1.65 -9.55
C SER A 82 4.51 0.76 -8.67
N GLY A 83 3.95 0.13 -7.64
CA GLY A 83 4.68 -0.85 -6.82
C GLY A 83 5.30 -1.99 -7.65
N ARG A 84 4.67 -2.37 -8.78
CA ARG A 84 5.22 -3.35 -9.73
C ARG A 84 6.47 -2.83 -10.43
N ASP A 85 6.44 -1.60 -10.92
CA ASP A 85 7.60 -0.95 -11.56
C ASP A 85 8.76 -0.79 -10.56
N LEU A 86 8.46 -0.44 -9.31
CA LEU A 86 9.46 -0.36 -8.25
C LEU A 86 10.11 -1.72 -7.95
N ARG A 87 9.31 -2.79 -7.86
CA ARG A 87 9.83 -4.17 -7.73
C ARG A 87 10.74 -4.53 -8.91
N ASP A 88 10.29 -4.24 -10.12
CA ASP A 88 11.00 -4.65 -11.33
C ASP A 88 12.30 -3.85 -11.50
N LEU A 89 12.33 -2.57 -11.12
CA LEU A 89 13.56 -1.75 -11.03
C LEU A 89 14.61 -2.35 -10.08
N VAL A 90 14.18 -2.69 -8.86
CA VAL A 90 15.04 -3.31 -7.83
C VAL A 90 15.54 -4.67 -8.32
N ARG A 91 14.65 -5.50 -8.88
CA ARG A 91 14.96 -6.82 -9.41
C ARG A 91 15.90 -6.75 -10.61
N GLN A 92 15.72 -5.80 -11.53
CA GLN A 92 16.59 -5.60 -12.68
C GLN A 92 18.00 -5.20 -12.24
N LYS A 93 18.13 -4.39 -11.19
CA LYS A 93 19.42 -3.90 -10.71
C LYS A 93 20.24 -4.97 -9.98
N TRP A 94 19.61 -5.74 -9.08
CA TRP A 94 20.33 -6.63 -8.17
C TRP A 94 19.93 -8.11 -8.28
N GLY A 95 18.98 -8.46 -9.17
CA GLY A 95 18.55 -9.82 -9.43
C GLY A 95 17.62 -10.44 -8.38
N ARG A 96 17.16 -9.66 -7.38
CA ARG A 96 16.28 -10.12 -6.29
C ARG A 96 15.24 -9.08 -5.93
N SER A 97 14.14 -9.53 -5.34
CA SER A 97 12.99 -8.70 -4.97
C SER A 97 13.13 -8.20 -3.53
N TYR A 98 13.98 -7.18 -3.33
CA TYR A 98 14.27 -6.63 -2.01
C TYR A 98 13.10 -5.83 -1.41
N ASP A 99 12.97 -5.86 -0.09
CA ASP A 99 12.05 -5.03 0.68
C ASP A 99 12.47 -3.54 0.61
N VAL A 100 11.48 -2.65 0.47
CA VAL A 100 11.69 -1.21 0.35
C VAL A 100 10.87 -0.49 1.41
N ARG A 101 11.52 0.42 2.15
CA ARG A 101 10.91 1.17 3.26
C ARG A 101 11.20 2.65 3.15
N LEU A 102 10.27 3.45 3.66
CA LEU A 102 10.48 4.87 3.90
C LEU A 102 10.89 5.08 5.36
N THR A 103 11.86 5.94 5.61
CA THR A 103 12.34 6.23 6.97
C THR A 103 12.71 7.69 7.09
N LYS A 104 12.29 8.32 8.19
CA LYS A 104 12.71 9.68 8.57
C LYS A 104 13.97 9.59 9.42
N LEU A 105 15.03 10.29 9.01
CA LEU A 105 16.27 10.39 9.77
C LEU A 105 16.72 11.85 9.80
N GLN A 106 16.88 12.42 11.01
CA GLN A 106 17.37 13.80 11.23
C GLN A 106 16.59 14.84 10.39
N GLY A 107 15.26 14.72 10.36
CA GLY A 107 14.39 15.65 9.63
C GLY A 107 14.30 15.43 8.11
N ARG A 108 15.03 14.46 7.55
CA ARG A 108 15.01 14.13 6.11
C ARG A 108 14.35 12.77 5.87
N MET A 109 13.64 12.63 4.75
CA MET A 109 13.15 11.33 4.29
C MET A 109 14.23 10.56 3.52
N TYR A 110 14.26 9.25 3.75
CA TYR A 110 15.10 8.32 3.02
C TYR A 110 14.27 7.15 2.54
N LEU A 111 14.53 6.71 1.31
CA LEU A 111 14.12 5.41 0.82
C LEU A 111 15.21 4.40 1.16
N GLN A 112 14.90 3.41 1.98
CA GLN A 112 15.80 2.33 2.34
C GLN A 112 15.43 1.06 1.59
N VAL A 113 16.36 0.55 0.79
CA VAL A 113 16.28 -0.82 0.25
C VAL A 113 16.91 -1.75 1.26
N MET A 114 16.08 -2.57 1.89
CA MET A 114 16.45 -3.53 2.92
C MET A 114 17.13 -4.75 2.30
N TRP A 115 17.95 -5.45 3.06
CA TRP A 115 18.67 -6.65 2.59
C TRP A 115 17.79 -7.90 2.51
N LYS A 116 16.58 -7.87 3.10
CA LYS A 116 15.62 -8.98 3.03
C LYS A 116 14.91 -8.95 1.69
N PHE A 117 14.69 -10.12 1.09
CA PHE A 117 14.02 -10.27 -0.20
C PHE A 117 13.00 -11.40 -0.15
N LEU A 118 11.99 -11.33 -1.04
CA LEU A 118 10.82 -12.21 -1.05
C LEU A 118 11.17 -13.69 -1.25
N GLU A 119 12.22 -13.97 -2.03
CA GLU A 119 12.65 -15.33 -2.38
C GLU A 119 13.29 -16.09 -1.20
N GLN A 120 13.47 -15.46 -0.03
CA GLN A 120 14.01 -16.10 1.17
C GLN A 120 12.89 -16.78 1.98
N ALA A 121 13.10 -18.02 2.42
CA ALA A 121 12.11 -18.81 3.18
C ALA A 121 11.66 -18.17 4.51
N SER A 122 12.39 -17.21 5.05
CA SER A 122 12.08 -16.52 6.32
C SER A 122 11.71 -15.04 6.11
N PHE A 123 11.14 -14.71 4.95
CA PHE A 123 10.63 -13.37 4.72
C PHE A 123 9.36 -13.13 5.56
N PRO A 124 9.24 -11.98 6.26
CA PRO A 124 8.15 -11.76 7.22
C PRO A 124 6.78 -11.51 6.58
N LEU A 125 6.73 -11.17 5.29
CA LEU A 125 5.48 -10.84 4.59
C LEU A 125 5.17 -11.89 3.54
N THR A 126 3.89 -12.05 3.22
CA THR A 126 3.47 -12.80 2.04
C THR A 126 3.72 -12.00 0.76
N GLU A 127 3.67 -12.64 -0.42
CA GLU A 127 3.83 -11.96 -1.70
C GLU A 127 2.79 -10.84 -1.91
N GLN A 128 1.54 -11.07 -1.48
CA GLN A 128 0.47 -10.08 -1.60
C GLN A 128 0.74 -8.85 -0.71
N GLU A 129 1.10 -9.07 0.55
CA GLU A 129 1.42 -7.98 1.48
C GLU A 129 2.65 -7.19 1.03
N TYR A 130 3.67 -7.88 0.50
CA TYR A 130 4.83 -7.24 -0.09
C TYR A 130 4.45 -6.31 -1.25
N MET A 131 3.59 -6.77 -2.15
CA MET A 131 3.11 -5.96 -3.27
C MET A 131 2.29 -4.76 -2.80
N GLN A 132 1.44 -4.93 -1.79
CA GLN A 132 0.68 -3.83 -1.18
C GLN A 132 1.59 -2.79 -0.52
N GLN A 133 2.63 -3.23 0.19
CA GLN A 133 3.61 -2.33 0.79
C GLN A 133 4.35 -1.52 -0.29
N LEU A 134 4.79 -2.18 -1.37
CA LEU A 134 5.44 -1.48 -2.48
C LEU A 134 4.52 -0.48 -3.17
N ASP A 135 3.24 -0.81 -3.31
CA ASP A 135 2.25 0.09 -3.90
C ASP A 135 2.04 1.33 -3.04
N ALA A 136 1.91 1.15 -1.72
CA ALA A 136 1.85 2.26 -0.77
C ALA A 136 3.12 3.13 -0.82
N VAL A 137 4.31 2.53 -0.88
CA VAL A 137 5.57 3.28 -1.04
C VAL A 137 5.58 4.04 -2.36
N ALA A 138 5.16 3.42 -3.46
CA ALA A 138 5.10 4.06 -4.77
C ALA A 138 4.13 5.25 -4.78
N GLU A 139 2.97 5.14 -4.12
CA GLU A 139 2.02 6.23 -3.93
C GLU A 139 2.67 7.44 -3.24
N TYR A 140 3.39 7.23 -2.13
CA TYR A 140 4.12 8.32 -1.46
C TYR A 140 5.21 8.93 -2.35
N LEU A 141 5.93 8.12 -3.13
CA LEU A 141 6.95 8.63 -4.05
C LEU A 141 6.35 9.49 -5.17
N ASN A 142 5.14 9.14 -5.63
CA ASN A 142 4.38 9.90 -6.61
C ASN A 142 3.88 11.22 -6.01
N ASP A 143 3.30 11.18 -4.80
CA ASP A 143 2.82 12.36 -4.08
C ASP A 143 3.93 13.40 -3.86
N TRP A 144 5.11 12.93 -3.46
CA TRP A 144 6.27 13.81 -3.25
C TRP A 144 7.00 14.19 -4.55
N GLY A 145 6.65 13.60 -5.69
CA GLY A 145 7.30 13.88 -6.97
C GLY A 145 8.79 13.47 -7.03
N VAL A 146 9.25 12.55 -6.19
CA VAL A 146 10.68 12.17 -6.05
C VAL A 146 11.05 10.89 -6.82
N VAL A 147 10.18 10.43 -7.72
CA VAL A 147 10.36 9.18 -8.48
C VAL A 147 11.68 9.15 -9.26
N ASP A 148 12.04 10.26 -9.91
CA ASP A 148 13.26 10.36 -10.71
C ASP A 148 14.52 10.20 -9.85
N THR A 149 14.55 10.89 -8.70
CA THR A 149 15.62 10.77 -7.70
C THR A 149 15.80 9.33 -7.22
N VAL A 150 14.69 8.59 -7.04
CA VAL A 150 14.75 7.17 -6.66
C VAL A 150 15.34 6.31 -7.79
N ARG A 151 14.88 6.50 -9.02
CA ARG A 151 15.42 5.78 -10.19
C ARG A 151 16.92 6.01 -10.35
N GLN A 152 17.35 7.28 -10.27
CA GLN A 152 18.76 7.64 -10.31
C GLN A 152 19.54 7.06 -9.11
N GLY A 153 18.98 7.13 -7.90
CA GLY A 153 19.60 6.61 -6.68
C GLY A 153 19.82 5.10 -6.72
N ILE A 154 18.86 4.34 -7.23
CA ILE A 154 18.98 2.88 -7.44
C ILE A 154 20.08 2.60 -8.48
N GLN A 155 20.13 3.37 -9.58
CA GLN A 155 21.15 3.17 -10.61
C GLN A 155 22.56 3.54 -10.15
N ALA A 156 22.70 4.60 -9.35
CA ALA A 156 23.97 5.06 -8.79
C ALA A 156 24.53 4.11 -7.71
N ALA A 157 23.68 3.29 -7.07
CA ALA A 157 24.10 2.36 -6.03
C ALA A 157 25.02 1.25 -6.59
N ARG A 158 26.30 1.30 -6.20
CA ARG A 158 27.32 0.34 -6.64
C ARG A 158 27.22 -1.03 -5.98
N ARG A 159 26.94 -1.07 -4.68
CA ARG A 159 26.92 -2.31 -3.88
C ARG A 159 25.48 -2.72 -3.60
N PRO A 160 25.12 -4.00 -3.73
CA PRO A 160 23.79 -4.49 -3.38
C PRO A 160 23.55 -4.42 -1.86
N PRO A 161 22.27 -4.40 -1.42
CA PRO A 161 21.93 -4.53 -0.02
C PRO A 161 22.20 -5.97 0.44
N GLY A 162 22.76 -6.15 1.64
CA GLY A 162 23.20 -7.47 2.09
C GLY A 162 24.07 -7.45 3.34
N TYR A 163 24.56 -8.64 3.71
CA TYR A 163 25.52 -8.79 4.81
C TYR A 163 26.90 -8.31 4.37
N THR A 164 27.51 -7.47 5.20
CA THR A 164 28.91 -7.08 5.07
C THR A 164 29.75 -8.03 5.93
N GLY A 165 30.99 -8.32 5.52
CA GLY A 165 31.92 -9.12 6.32
C GLY A 165 32.01 -8.55 7.74
N GLY A 166 31.84 -9.39 8.75
CA GLY A 166 31.74 -8.99 10.16
C GLY A 166 30.35 -9.08 10.79
N GLY A 167 29.36 -9.69 10.12
CA GLY A 167 28.05 -10.00 10.70
C GLY A 167 27.03 -8.85 10.67
N ASN A 168 27.44 -7.67 10.21
CA ASN A 168 26.55 -6.52 10.08
C ASN A 168 25.81 -6.55 8.73
N ALA A 169 24.54 -6.20 8.75
CA ALA A 169 23.74 -6.05 7.55
C ALA A 169 23.72 -4.58 7.09
N ARG A 170 23.71 -4.37 5.78
CA ARG A 170 23.74 -3.05 5.15
C ARG A 170 22.50 -2.89 4.27
N CYS A 171 21.78 -1.80 4.48
CA CYS A 171 20.76 -1.32 3.56
C CYS A 171 21.34 -0.25 2.60
N ILE A 172 20.59 0.05 1.55
CA ILE A 172 20.89 1.17 0.66
C ILE A 172 19.93 2.29 1.03
N SER A 173 20.45 3.39 1.57
CA SER A 173 19.69 4.60 1.87
C SER A 173 19.82 5.62 0.74
N ILE A 174 18.71 5.91 0.07
CA ILE A 174 18.61 6.93 -0.97
C ILE A 174 17.96 8.17 -0.33
N PRO A 175 18.65 9.32 -0.27
CA PRO A 175 18.08 10.54 0.26
C PRO A 175 16.96 11.03 -0.66
N LEU A 176 15.81 11.38 -0.07
CA LEU A 176 14.70 12.00 -0.80
C LEU A 176 14.72 13.51 -0.53
N ALA A 177 14.59 14.30 -1.59
CA ALA A 177 14.52 15.75 -1.51
C ALA A 177 13.10 16.22 -1.10
N VAL A 178 12.63 15.74 0.06
CA VAL A 178 11.33 16.11 0.64
C VAL A 178 11.58 17.05 1.80
N ASP A 179 11.02 18.26 1.73
CA ASP A 179 11.03 19.19 2.85
C ASP A 179 9.94 18.78 3.84
N LEU A 180 10.36 18.16 4.95
CA LEU A 180 9.49 17.92 6.11
C LEU A 180 9.62 19.04 7.15
N GLY A 181 10.43 20.05 6.84
CA GLY A 181 10.91 21.10 7.72
C GLY A 181 9.92 22.24 7.88
N GLY A 182 8.65 21.92 8.11
CA GLY A 182 7.68 22.93 8.53
C GLY A 182 7.95 23.37 9.97
N THR A 183 7.80 24.67 10.24
CA THR A 183 7.90 25.33 11.56
C THR A 183 7.07 24.63 12.66
N ARG A 184 6.03 23.89 12.28
CA ARG A 184 5.15 23.13 13.17
C ARG A 184 5.81 21.91 13.84
N SER A 185 6.84 21.32 13.23
CA SER A 185 7.51 20.14 13.83
C SER A 185 8.43 20.47 15.01
N ALA A 186 8.78 21.76 15.18
CA ALA A 186 9.68 22.24 16.23
C ALA A 186 8.96 22.60 17.54
N GLU A 187 7.61 22.64 17.54
CA GLU A 187 6.83 23.07 18.71
C GLU A 187 6.64 21.96 19.76
N TRP A 188 6.89 20.69 19.40
CA TRP A 188 6.66 19.51 20.26
C TRP A 188 7.96 18.78 20.66
N VAL A 189 9.13 19.44 20.62
CA VAL A 189 10.44 18.87 21.01
C VAL A 189 10.92 19.38 22.36
#